data_AF-A0AAN6P0I6-F1
#
_entry.id   AF-A0AAN6P0I6-F1
#
_cell.length_a   1.000
_cell.length_b   1.000
_cell.length_c   1.000
_cell.angle_alpha   90.00
_cell.angle_beta   90.00
_cell.angle_gamma   90.00
#
_symmetry.space_group_name_H-M   'P 1'
#
loop_
_entity.id
_entity.type
_entity.pdbx_description
1 polymer ?
#
loop_
_entity_poly.entity_id
_entity_poly.type
_entity_poly.pdbx_seq_one_letter_code
_entity_poly.pdbx_strand_id
1 'polypeptide(L)'
;MPSQAATYTTAAVAAVATGFLAYAVYFDYKRRNDPEFRRQLRRSARRQARQEKEYAELSQQAQRQRVRKMVDEAKEEGFPTTSDEKEAYFLEQVQAGEVLGQDPTKAVDAALAFYKALKVYPTPGDLISIYDKTVAKPILDILAEMIAYDPSLKIGTNYTGGVDVAELMREMASAPGVGLD
;
A
#
# COMPACT_ATOMS: atom_id res chain seq x y z
N MET A 1 -46.53 19.99 48.24
CA MET A 1 -46.30 18.57 48.61
C MET A 1 -46.07 17.81 47.31
N PRO A 2 -44.86 17.30 47.01
CA PRO A 2 -44.67 16.45 45.84
C PRO A 2 -45.62 15.24 45.94
N SER A 3 -46.21 14.82 44.82
CA SER A 3 -47.11 13.66 44.79
C SER A 3 -46.32 12.40 45.16
N GLN A 4 -46.97 11.43 45.82
CA GLN A 4 -46.33 10.17 46.18
C GLN A 4 -45.74 9.48 44.93
N ALA A 5 -46.43 9.59 43.79
CA ALA A 5 -45.95 9.12 42.49
C ALA A 5 -44.61 9.73 42.07
N ALA A 6 -44.42 11.05 42.24
CA ALA A 6 -43.13 11.71 41.94
C ALA A 6 -42.02 11.23 42.87
N THR A 7 -42.34 10.93 44.14
CA THR A 7 -41.36 10.43 45.11
C THR A 7 -40.89 9.02 44.77
N TYR A 8 -41.80 8.13 44.37
CA TYR A 8 -41.45 6.76 43.96
C TYR A 8 -40.66 6.71 42.64
N THR A 9 -41.00 7.55 41.65
CA THR A 9 -40.26 7.58 40.38
C THR A 9 -38.85 8.14 40.56
N THR A 10 -38.67 9.20 41.34
CA THR A 10 -37.33 9.72 41.66
C THR A 10 -36.49 8.70 42.43
N ALA A 11 -37.08 8.00 43.40
CA ALA A 11 -36.38 6.95 44.14
C ALA A 11 -35.96 5.77 43.24
N ALA A 12 -36.83 5.35 42.31
CA ALA A 12 -36.53 4.28 41.36
C ALA A 12 -35.39 4.66 40.39
N VAL A 13 -35.43 5.88 39.82
CA VAL A 13 -34.36 6.37 38.94
C VAL A 13 -33.03 6.47 39.69
N ALA A 14 -33.04 6.99 40.92
CA ALA A 14 -31.85 7.07 41.76
C ALA A 14 -31.26 5.69 42.08
N ALA A 15 -32.10 4.69 42.35
CA ALA A 15 -31.66 3.32 42.62
C ALA A 15 -31.00 2.68 41.38
N VAL A 16 -31.61 2.84 40.20
CA VAL A 16 -31.06 2.33 38.94
C VAL A 16 -29.72 2.99 38.62
N ALA A 17 -29.63 4.32 38.70
CA ALA A 17 -28.39 5.06 38.46
C ALA A 17 -27.27 4.63 39.42
N THR A 18 -27.58 4.44 40.70
CA THR A 18 -26.63 3.95 41.71
C THR A 18 -26.17 2.54 41.40
N GLY A 19 -27.07 1.65 40.98
CA GLY A 19 -26.74 0.28 40.57
C GLY A 19 -25.79 0.25 39.37
N PHE A 20 -26.03 1.08 38.35
CA PHE A 20 -25.12 1.21 37.20
C PHE A 20 -23.74 1.74 37.59
N LEU A 21 -23.67 2.77 38.44
CA LEU A 21 -22.40 3.32 38.92
C LEU A 21 -21.61 2.29 39.73
N ALA A 22 -22.28 1.57 40.64
CA ALA A 22 -21.67 0.51 41.43
C ALA A 22 -21.14 -0.62 40.53
N TYR A 23 -21.91 -1.02 39.52
CA TYR A 23 -21.47 -2.02 38.55
C TYR A 23 -20.28 -1.54 37.71
N ALA A 24 -20.28 -0.27 37.25
CA ALA A 24 -19.16 0.29 36.51
C ALA A 24 -17.86 0.30 37.32
N VAL A 25 -17.93 0.67 38.61
CA VAL A 25 -16.79 0.63 39.54
C VAL A 25 -16.30 -0.82 39.75
N TYR A 26 -17.22 -1.76 40.04
CA TYR A 26 -16.87 -3.17 40.18
C TYR A 26 -16.23 -3.74 38.91
N PHE A 27 -16.80 -3.42 37.74
CA PHE A 27 -16.32 -3.89 36.46
C PHE A 27 -14.92 -3.36 36.14
N ASP A 28 -14.64 -2.07 36.37
CA ASP A 28 -13.30 -1.52 36.17
C ASP A 28 -12.27 -2.13 37.13
N TYR A 29 -12.65 -2.34 38.41
CA TYR A 29 -11.80 -3.04 39.38
C TYR A 29 -11.49 -4.47 38.93
N LYS A 30 -12.50 -5.24 38.52
CA LYS A 30 -12.32 -6.62 38.03
C LYS A 30 -11.44 -6.65 36.78
N ARG A 31 -11.70 -5.75 35.82
CA ARG A 31 -10.92 -5.65 34.57
C ARG A 31 -9.43 -5.37 34.81
N ARG A 32 -9.10 -4.50 35.78
CA ARG A 32 -7.69 -4.14 36.08
C ARG A 32 -6.93 -5.24 36.84
N ASN A 33 -7.63 -6.01 37.67
CA ASN A 33 -7.02 -7.00 38.55
C ASN A 33 -7.08 -8.44 37.99
N ASP A 34 -7.76 -8.68 36.88
CA ASP A 34 -7.85 -10.01 36.25
C ASP A 34 -6.61 -10.30 35.36
N PRO A 35 -5.74 -11.27 35.74
CA PRO A 35 -4.58 -11.64 34.95
C PRO A 35 -4.93 -12.32 33.61
N GLU A 36 -6.06 -13.04 33.54
CA GLU A 36 -6.53 -13.68 32.31
C GLU A 36 -7.00 -12.63 31.30
N PHE A 37 -7.71 -11.58 31.76
CA PHE A 37 -8.08 -10.45 30.90
C PHE A 37 -6.87 -9.78 30.24
N ARG A 38 -5.80 -9.53 31.01
CA ARG A 38 -4.54 -8.96 30.48
C ARG A 38 -3.83 -9.91 29.51
N ARG A 39 -3.90 -11.23 29.74
CA ARG A 39 -3.36 -12.25 28.81
C ARG A 39 -4.15 -12.26 27.51
N GLN A 40 -5.48 -12.21 27.58
CA GLN A 40 -6.36 -12.16 26.41
C GLN A 40 -6.12 -10.88 25.59
N LEU A 41 -6.00 -9.72 26.23
CA LEU A 41 -5.72 -8.45 25.54
C LEU A 41 -4.36 -8.47 24.80
N ARG A 42 -3.32 -9.03 25.41
CA ARG A 42 -2.03 -9.22 24.72
C ARG A 42 -2.14 -10.18 23.55
N ARG A 43 -2.93 -11.26 23.69
CA ARG A 43 -3.15 -12.23 22.62
C ARG A 43 -3.96 -11.63 21.47
N SER A 44 -4.99 -10.83 21.75
CA SER A 44 -5.79 -10.15 20.72
C SER A 44 -4.97 -9.08 19.99
N ALA A 45 -4.22 -8.26 20.72
CA ALA A 45 -3.32 -7.27 20.12
C ALA A 45 -2.28 -7.92 19.19
N ARG A 46 -1.67 -9.03 19.62
CA ARG A 46 -0.75 -9.81 18.77
C ARG A 46 -1.44 -10.39 17.53
N ARG A 47 -2.69 -10.85 17.65
CA ARG A 47 -3.47 -11.37 16.51
C ARG A 47 -3.81 -10.27 15.52
N GLN A 48 -4.25 -9.10 16.00
CA GLN A 48 -4.54 -7.94 15.15
C GLN A 48 -3.28 -7.48 14.42
N ALA A 49 -2.15 -7.33 15.12
CA ALA A 49 -0.89 -6.97 14.48
C ALA A 49 -0.41 -8.01 13.44
N ARG A 50 -0.70 -9.31 13.65
CA ARG A 50 -0.41 -10.35 12.65
C ARG A 50 -1.34 -10.22 11.43
N GLN A 51 -2.63 -10.00 11.66
CA GLN A 51 -3.63 -9.83 10.60
C GLN A 51 -3.37 -8.58 9.76
N GLU A 52 -2.98 -7.46 10.38
CA GLU A 52 -2.60 -6.24 9.68
C GLU A 52 -1.37 -6.45 8.80
N LYS A 53 -0.35 -7.17 9.32
CA LYS A 53 0.83 -7.54 8.52
C LYS A 53 0.47 -8.44 7.36
N GLU A 54 -0.30 -9.51 7.59
CA GLU A 54 -0.74 -10.43 6.55
C GLU A 54 -1.58 -9.71 5.48
N TYR A 55 -2.48 -8.82 5.88
CA TYR A 55 -3.25 -8.00 4.96
C TYR A 55 -2.37 -7.02 4.15
N ALA A 56 -1.38 -6.41 4.79
CA ALA A 56 -0.42 -5.55 4.11
C ALA A 56 0.42 -6.35 3.09
N GLU A 57 0.89 -7.55 3.45
CA GLU A 57 1.64 -8.42 2.55
C GLU A 57 0.78 -8.90 1.37
N LEU A 58 -0.47 -9.32 1.62
CA LEU A 58 -1.40 -9.74 0.58
C LEU A 58 -1.78 -8.59 -0.36
N SER A 59 -2.00 -7.39 0.17
CA SER A 59 -2.31 -6.22 -0.66
C SER A 59 -1.12 -5.79 -1.51
N GLN A 60 0.11 -5.83 -0.98
CA GLN A 60 1.32 -5.62 -1.77
C GLN A 60 1.46 -6.69 -2.87
N GLN A 61 1.29 -7.97 -2.54
CA GLN A 61 1.36 -9.05 -3.54
C GLN A 61 0.31 -8.87 -4.64
N ALA A 62 -0.93 -8.51 -4.30
CA ALA A 62 -1.99 -8.25 -5.27
C ALA A 62 -1.64 -7.07 -6.19
N GLN A 63 -1.06 -6.00 -5.64
CA GLN A 63 -0.59 -4.86 -6.44
C GLN A 63 0.53 -5.28 -7.40
N ARG A 64 1.52 -6.05 -6.94
CA ARG A 64 2.60 -6.56 -7.79
C ARG A 64 2.07 -7.45 -8.92
N GLN A 65 1.12 -8.33 -8.61
CA GLN A 65 0.48 -9.18 -9.62
C GLN A 65 -0.28 -8.35 -10.67
N ARG A 66 -1.00 -7.30 -10.23
CA ARG A 66 -1.65 -6.36 -11.14
C ARG A 66 -0.65 -5.69 -12.07
N VAL A 67 0.45 -5.16 -11.53
CA VAL A 67 1.51 -4.50 -12.31
C VAL A 67 2.07 -5.45 -13.38
N ARG A 68 2.41 -6.69 -12.99
CA ARG A 68 2.93 -7.71 -13.91
C ARG A 68 1.95 -8.05 -15.03
N LYS A 69 0.68 -8.26 -14.69
CA LYS A 69 -0.38 -8.54 -15.67
C LYS A 69 -0.50 -7.42 -16.70
N MET A 70 -0.47 -6.16 -16.26
CA MET A 70 -0.55 -5.01 -17.16
C MET A 70 0.67 -4.90 -18.09
N VAL A 71 1.86 -5.25 -17.60
CA VAL A 71 3.08 -5.30 -18.42
C VAL A 71 2.99 -6.44 -19.46
N ASP A 72 2.51 -7.61 -19.06
CA ASP A 72 2.33 -8.74 -19.97
C ASP A 72 1.30 -8.42 -21.05
N GLU A 73 0.15 -7.84 -20.67
CA GLU A 73 -0.87 -7.37 -21.62
C GLU A 73 -0.30 -6.35 -22.62
N ALA A 74 0.47 -5.36 -22.15
CA ALA A 74 1.12 -4.39 -23.03
C ALA A 74 2.13 -5.02 -24.00
N LYS A 75 2.77 -6.12 -23.60
CA LYS A 75 3.70 -6.86 -24.46
C LYS A 75 2.95 -7.73 -25.47
N GLU A 76 1.80 -8.28 -25.10
CA GLU A 76 0.92 -9.03 -25.99
C GLU A 76 0.25 -8.13 -27.04
N GLU A 77 -0.16 -6.92 -26.67
CA GLU A 77 -0.65 -5.88 -27.60
C GLU A 77 0.39 -5.57 -28.70
N GLY A 78 1.67 -5.69 -28.35
CA GLY A 78 2.79 -5.37 -29.21
C GLY A 78 3.08 -3.87 -29.29
N PHE A 79 4.17 -3.54 -29.96
CA PHE A 79 4.65 -2.17 -30.11
C PHE A 79 4.83 -1.83 -31.58
N PRO A 80 4.64 -0.55 -31.97
CA PRO A 80 4.88 -0.12 -33.35
C PRO A 80 6.33 -0.42 -33.76
N THR A 81 6.50 -0.75 -35.03
CA THR A 81 7.81 -1.19 -35.57
C THR A 81 8.51 -0.10 -36.37
N THR A 82 7.75 0.75 -37.06
CA THR A 82 8.25 1.85 -37.89
C THR A 82 8.65 3.06 -37.04
N SER A 83 9.57 3.89 -37.53
CA SER A 83 10.05 5.07 -36.78
C SER A 83 8.94 6.07 -36.53
N ASP A 84 8.17 6.40 -37.58
CA ASP A 84 7.11 7.41 -37.51
C ASP A 84 5.99 7.01 -36.53
N GLU A 85 5.59 5.73 -36.54
CA GLU A 85 4.58 5.22 -35.60
C GLU A 85 5.11 5.15 -34.16
N LYS A 86 6.40 4.84 -33.97
CA LYS A 86 7.04 4.85 -32.64
C LYS A 86 7.06 6.25 -32.04
N GLU A 87 7.36 7.27 -32.84
CA GLU A 87 7.36 8.66 -32.38
C GLU A 87 5.95 9.11 -31.98
N ALA A 88 4.94 8.81 -32.81
CA ALA A 88 3.54 9.13 -32.49
C ALA A 88 3.08 8.41 -31.22
N TYR A 89 3.34 7.10 -31.11
CA TYR A 89 3.01 6.31 -29.94
C TYR A 89 3.74 6.80 -28.68
N PHE A 90 5.02 7.15 -28.80
CA PHE A 90 5.79 7.72 -27.70
C PHE A 90 5.12 8.99 -27.15
N LEU A 91 4.77 9.94 -28.02
CA LEU A 91 4.15 11.19 -27.61
C LEU A 91 2.78 10.95 -26.97
N GLU A 92 1.96 10.07 -27.54
CA GLU A 92 0.66 9.68 -26.99
C GLU A 92 0.82 9.10 -25.57
N GLN A 93 1.76 8.18 -25.39
CA GLN A 93 1.98 7.53 -24.09
C GLN A 93 2.57 8.49 -23.04
N VAL A 94 3.46 9.39 -23.42
CA VAL A 94 3.97 10.43 -22.50
C VAL A 94 2.83 11.35 -22.06
N GLN A 95 2.02 11.84 -23.00
CA GLN A 95 0.89 12.69 -22.69
C GLN A 95 -0.14 11.96 -21.81
N ALA A 96 -0.44 10.70 -22.11
CA ALA A 96 -1.33 9.87 -21.29
C ALA A 96 -0.77 9.70 -19.87
N GLY A 97 0.53 9.41 -19.74
CA GLY A 97 1.21 9.29 -18.45
C GLY A 97 1.17 10.57 -17.63
N GLU A 98 1.35 11.73 -18.26
CA GLU A 98 1.24 13.04 -17.59
C GLU A 98 -0.19 13.33 -17.11
N VAL A 99 -1.20 13.08 -17.94
CA VAL A 99 -2.61 13.31 -17.58
C VAL A 99 -3.03 12.36 -16.46
N LEU A 100 -2.69 11.08 -16.56
CA LEU A 100 -3.01 10.09 -15.51
C LEU A 100 -2.22 10.35 -14.23
N GLY A 101 -0.98 10.85 -14.34
CA GLY A 101 -0.11 11.15 -13.21
C GLY A 101 -0.58 12.32 -12.34
N GLN A 102 -1.53 13.13 -12.81
CA GLN A 102 -2.19 14.15 -12.00
C GLN A 102 -3.13 13.55 -10.94
N ASP A 103 -3.60 12.31 -11.15
CA ASP A 103 -4.50 11.60 -10.24
C ASP A 103 -3.73 10.52 -9.47
N PRO A 104 -3.52 10.67 -8.14
CA PRO A 104 -2.82 9.68 -7.33
C PRO A 104 -3.46 8.29 -7.36
N THR A 105 -4.75 8.18 -7.65
CA THR A 105 -5.46 6.88 -7.74
C THR A 105 -5.11 6.10 -9.00
N LYS A 106 -4.57 6.78 -10.02
CA LYS A 106 -4.19 6.22 -11.33
C LYS A 106 -2.68 6.08 -11.51
N ALA A 107 -1.91 6.12 -10.43
CA ALA A 107 -0.45 6.03 -10.48
C ALA A 107 0.07 4.79 -11.23
N VAL A 108 -0.63 3.64 -11.13
CA VAL A 108 -0.28 2.40 -11.84
C VAL A 108 -0.47 2.56 -13.35
N ASP A 109 -1.56 3.20 -13.77
CA ASP A 109 -1.89 3.38 -15.18
C ASP A 109 -0.96 4.43 -15.82
N ALA A 110 -0.62 5.48 -15.06
CA ALA A 110 0.40 6.46 -15.44
C ALA A 110 1.78 5.80 -15.63
N ALA A 111 2.20 4.95 -14.68
CA ALA A 111 3.45 4.20 -14.78
C ALA A 111 3.45 3.28 -16.02
N LEU A 112 2.32 2.64 -16.34
CA LEU A 112 2.20 1.82 -17.54
C LEU A 112 2.42 2.63 -18.81
N ALA A 113 1.86 3.84 -18.90
CA ALA A 113 2.05 4.72 -20.05
C ALA A 113 3.54 5.13 -20.21
N PHE A 114 4.22 5.48 -19.10
CA PHE A 114 5.66 5.76 -19.13
C PHE A 114 6.50 4.53 -19.49
N TYR A 115 6.11 3.33 -19.06
CA TYR A 115 6.74 2.08 -19.48
C TYR A 115 6.58 1.86 -21.00
N LYS A 116 5.37 2.05 -21.53
CA LYS A 116 5.09 1.94 -22.98
C LYS A 116 5.93 2.94 -23.78
N ALA A 117 6.07 4.18 -23.30
CA ALA A 117 6.93 5.20 -23.89
C ALA A 117 8.42 4.79 -23.89
N LEU A 118 8.94 4.30 -22.75
CA LEU A 118 10.31 3.79 -22.66
C LEU A 118 10.58 2.65 -23.64
N LYS A 119 9.56 1.85 -23.95
CA LYS A 119 9.73 0.67 -24.78
C LYS A 119 9.93 0.96 -26.27
N VAL A 120 9.39 2.08 -26.73
CA VAL A 120 9.55 2.54 -28.12
C VAL A 120 10.68 3.56 -28.29
N TYR A 121 11.24 4.06 -27.19
CA TYR A 121 12.28 5.09 -27.22
C TYR A 121 13.66 4.50 -27.58
N PRO A 122 14.46 5.14 -28.47
CA PRO A 122 15.75 4.60 -28.91
C PRO A 122 16.80 4.46 -27.79
N THR A 123 16.83 5.40 -26.83
CA THR A 123 17.81 5.44 -25.73
C THR A 123 17.11 5.53 -24.36
N PRO A 124 16.49 4.45 -23.86
CA PRO A 124 15.65 4.50 -22.65
C PRO A 124 16.39 4.99 -21.40
N GLY A 125 17.72 4.86 -21.36
CA GLY A 125 18.56 5.40 -20.28
C GLY A 125 18.59 6.93 -20.18
N ASP A 126 18.44 7.64 -21.30
CA ASP A 126 18.37 9.11 -21.28
C ASP A 126 16.99 9.56 -20.80
N LEU A 127 15.94 8.88 -21.27
CA LEU A 127 14.56 9.20 -20.92
C LEU A 127 14.26 8.99 -19.44
N ILE A 128 14.76 7.90 -18.83
CA ILE A 128 14.55 7.66 -17.40
C ILE A 128 15.19 8.76 -16.54
N SER A 129 16.30 9.36 -16.99
CA SER A 129 16.97 10.45 -16.27
C SER A 129 16.16 11.76 -16.26
N ILE A 130 15.26 11.92 -17.25
CA ILE A 130 14.31 13.03 -17.31
C ILE A 130 13.15 12.72 -16.37
N TYR A 131 12.59 11.51 -16.42
CA TYR A 131 11.49 11.10 -15.54
C TYR A 131 11.85 11.18 -14.06
N ASP A 132 13.07 10.83 -13.67
CA ASP A 132 13.55 10.96 -12.30
C ASP A 132 13.42 12.41 -11.75
N LYS A 133 13.45 13.40 -12.64
CA LYS A 133 13.35 14.83 -12.28
C LYS A 133 11.93 15.40 -12.39
N THR A 134 11.10 14.84 -13.28
CA THR A 134 9.80 15.44 -13.63
C THR A 134 8.58 14.66 -13.13
N VAL A 135 8.72 13.35 -12.90
CA VAL A 135 7.63 12.45 -12.51
C VAL A 135 7.63 12.25 -10.98
N ALA A 136 6.44 12.15 -10.38
CA ALA A 136 6.31 11.94 -8.95
C ALA A 136 6.85 10.57 -8.50
N LYS A 137 7.52 10.53 -7.34
CA LYS A 137 8.14 9.32 -6.78
C LYS A 137 7.22 8.08 -6.73
N PRO A 138 5.94 8.17 -6.33
CA PRO A 138 5.07 6.98 -6.31
C PRO A 138 4.89 6.31 -7.67
N ILE A 139 4.92 7.09 -8.76
CA ILE A 139 4.81 6.57 -10.13
C ILE A 139 6.14 5.94 -10.55
N LEU A 140 7.27 6.57 -10.20
CA LEU A 140 8.62 6.07 -10.45
C LEU A 140 8.89 4.74 -9.73
N ASP A 141 8.42 4.58 -8.49
CA ASP A 141 8.57 3.33 -7.74
C ASP A 141 7.82 2.17 -8.45
N ILE A 142 6.62 2.43 -8.98
CA ILE A 142 5.84 1.44 -9.76
C ILE A 142 6.51 1.16 -11.12
N LEU A 143 7.01 2.20 -11.79
CA LEU A 143 7.70 2.08 -13.07
C LEU A 143 8.99 1.23 -12.92
N ALA A 144 9.73 1.41 -11.82
CA ALA A 144 10.89 0.60 -11.49
C ALA A 144 10.53 -0.89 -11.36
N GLU A 145 9.39 -1.20 -10.76
CA GLU A 145 8.88 -2.58 -10.68
C GLU A 145 8.58 -3.15 -12.07
N MET A 146 7.95 -2.37 -12.96
CA MET A 146 7.68 -2.78 -14.35
C MET A 146 8.98 -3.06 -15.12
N ILE A 147 9.98 -2.19 -14.99
CA ILE A 147 11.29 -2.35 -15.62
C ILE A 147 12.01 -3.60 -15.09
N ALA A 148 12.00 -3.82 -13.78
CA ALA A 148 12.61 -5.00 -13.17
C ALA A 148 11.96 -6.31 -13.63
N TYR A 149 10.66 -6.28 -13.95
CA TYR A 149 9.93 -7.42 -14.49
C TYR A 149 10.18 -7.65 -15.99
N ASP A 150 10.48 -6.60 -16.78
CA ASP A 150 10.78 -6.72 -18.22
C ASP A 150 12.30 -6.68 -18.51
N PRO A 151 12.99 -7.83 -18.58
CA PRO A 151 14.43 -7.88 -18.82
C PRO A 151 14.84 -7.41 -20.22
N SER A 152 13.88 -7.24 -21.12
CA SER A 152 14.14 -6.74 -22.47
C SER A 152 14.36 -5.22 -22.50
N LEU A 153 14.09 -4.51 -21.39
CA LEU A 153 14.31 -3.08 -21.24
C LEU A 153 15.66 -2.86 -20.52
N LYS A 154 16.75 -2.76 -21.30
CA LYS A 154 18.09 -2.55 -20.77
C LYS A 154 18.33 -1.08 -20.44
N ILE A 155 17.96 -0.68 -19.23
CA ILE A 155 18.36 0.62 -18.69
C ILE A 155 19.77 0.46 -18.11
N GLY A 156 20.74 1.21 -18.64
CA GLY A 156 22.07 1.29 -18.03
C GLY A 156 21.94 1.69 -16.56
N THR A 157 22.87 1.25 -15.71
CA THR A 157 22.90 1.35 -14.23
C THR A 157 22.79 2.75 -13.60
N ASN A 158 22.30 3.76 -14.31
CA ASN A 158 22.20 5.15 -13.87
C ASN A 158 20.86 5.50 -13.20
N TYR A 159 19.90 4.57 -13.10
CA TYR A 159 18.65 4.81 -12.38
C TYR A 159 18.82 4.49 -10.90
N THR A 160 18.93 5.53 -10.07
CA THR A 160 18.97 5.48 -8.60
C THR A 160 17.60 5.73 -7.97
N GLY A 161 16.52 5.31 -8.65
CA GLY A 161 15.16 5.51 -8.16
C GLY A 161 14.88 4.68 -6.91
N GLY A 162 15.16 5.27 -5.74
CA GLY A 162 14.47 5.06 -4.47
C GLY A 162 14.57 3.68 -3.79
N VAL A 163 15.11 2.67 -4.45
CA VAL A 163 15.46 1.38 -3.86
C VAL A 163 16.69 0.91 -4.63
N ASP A 164 17.86 0.88 -3.99
CA ASP A 164 18.97 0.13 -4.55
C ASP A 164 18.48 -1.33 -4.63
N VAL A 165 18.14 -1.76 -5.85
CA VAL A 165 17.59 -3.10 -6.10
C VAL A 165 18.61 -4.15 -5.66
N ALA A 166 19.90 -3.82 -5.70
CA ALA A 166 20.95 -4.66 -5.13
C ALA A 166 20.93 -4.64 -3.61
N GLU A 167 20.62 -3.51 -2.96
CA GLU A 167 20.43 -3.44 -1.50
C GLU A 167 19.17 -4.16 -1.04
N LEU A 168 18.03 -4.04 -1.73
CA LEU A 168 16.81 -4.79 -1.44
C LEU A 168 17.01 -6.28 -1.64
N MET A 169 17.68 -6.69 -2.72
CA MET A 169 18.05 -8.10 -2.93
C MET A 169 19.03 -8.59 -1.87
N ARG A 170 19.96 -7.74 -1.40
CA ARG A 170 20.90 -8.04 -0.33
C ARG A 170 20.21 -8.14 1.02
N GLU A 171 19.24 -7.27 1.31
CA GLU A 171 18.44 -7.27 2.53
C GLU A 171 17.55 -8.53 2.58
N MET A 172 16.87 -8.87 1.47
CA MET A 172 16.11 -10.11 1.34
C MET A 172 16.97 -11.38 1.42
N ALA A 173 18.20 -11.35 0.90
CA ALA A 173 19.16 -12.45 1.03
C ALA A 173 19.82 -12.53 2.42
N SER A 174 19.78 -11.45 3.19
CA SER A 174 20.38 -11.36 4.53
C SER A 174 19.40 -11.54 5.68
N ALA A 175 18.10 -11.73 5.40
CA ALA A 175 17.08 -11.94 6.43
C ALA A 175 17.46 -13.15 7.32
N PRO A 176 17.87 -12.95 8.58
CA PRO A 176 18.20 -14.04 9.48
C PRO A 176 16.90 -14.74 9.84
N GLY A 177 16.90 -16.06 9.72
CA GLY A 177 15.82 -16.90 10.19
C GLY A 177 15.39 -16.50 11.61
N VAL A 178 14.09 -16.27 11.77
CA VAL A 178 13.47 -16.06 13.07
C VAL A 178 13.73 -17.32 13.89
N GLY A 179 14.74 -17.24 14.77
CA GLY A 179 15.05 -18.25 15.75
C GLY A 179 13.80 -18.59 16.56
N LEU A 180 13.45 -19.87 16.54
CA LEU A 180 12.65 -20.51 17.56
C LEU A 180 13.55 -20.64 18.78
N ASP A 181 13.34 -19.78 19.78
CA ASP A 181 13.65 -20.01 21.20
C ASP A 181 12.65 -19.22 22.06
#